data_AF-A0AAW1JJA8-F1
#
_entry.id   AF-A0AAW1JJA8-F1
#
_cell.length_a   1.000
_cell.length_b   1.000
_cell.length_c   1.000
_cell.angle_alpha   90.00
_cell.angle_beta   90.00
_cell.angle_gamma   90.00
#
_symmetry.space_group_name_H-M   'P 1'
#
loop_
_entity.id
_entity.type
_entity.pdbx_description
1 polymer ?
#
loop_
_entity_poly.entity_id
_entity_poly.type
_entity_poly.pdbx_seq_one_letter_code
_entity_poly.pdbx_strand_id
1 'polypeptide(L)'
;MQHVLPGLEILNEILLGLLDVYAPVTIVHKHSRKHYAPWLTSNTRYLMGLRDKAFKDFKKTSSSAKWLYYKQLRNLCNTVVKAEKRAFFNYTFQNSNASHMWKELKKANIYNKIPNNIPEHLHNVNEMNTYFLNSVPRLATSTELNEFYVENMHPDLVCIIFQYQSIDEPYLRGDFHIIFARYTMMYLFL
;
A
#
# COMPACT_ATOMS: atom_id res chain seq x y z
N MET A 1 -5.04 31.37 -60.66
CA MET A 1 -3.97 31.31 -59.64
C MET A 1 -4.12 32.57 -58.79
N GLN A 2 -4.60 32.44 -57.56
CA GLN A 2 -4.75 33.60 -56.66
C GLN A 2 -3.35 34.06 -56.24
N HIS A 3 -2.98 35.28 -56.62
CA HIS A 3 -1.78 35.95 -56.11
C HIS A 3 -2.00 36.27 -54.63
N VAL A 4 -1.44 35.44 -53.76
CA VAL A 4 -1.38 35.72 -52.33
C VAL A 4 -0.24 36.71 -52.09
N LEU A 5 -0.48 37.73 -51.26
CA LEU A 5 0.53 38.75 -50.96
C LEU A 5 1.67 38.12 -50.15
N PRO A 6 2.95 38.37 -50.50
CA PRO A 6 4.10 37.72 -49.87
C PRO A 6 4.20 37.99 -48.36
N GLY A 7 3.70 39.14 -47.88
CA GLY A 7 3.65 39.45 -46.45
C GLY A 7 2.70 38.56 -45.65
N LEU A 8 1.64 38.02 -46.28
CA LEU A 8 0.69 37.13 -45.62
C LEU A 8 1.30 35.73 -45.42
N GLU A 9 2.13 35.29 -46.35
CA GLU A 9 2.82 33.99 -46.26
C GLU A 9 3.81 34.00 -45.10
N ILE A 10 4.62 35.06 -44.99
CA ILE A 10 5.59 35.23 -43.89
C ILE A 10 4.88 35.27 -42.52
N LEU A 11 3.77 35.99 -42.42
CA LEU A 11 3.00 36.06 -41.18
C LEU A 11 2.45 34.69 -40.78
N ASN A 12 1.93 33.93 -41.74
CA ASN A 12 1.41 32.59 -41.47
C ASN A 12 2.51 31.63 -41.02
N GLU A 13 3.70 31.68 -41.62
CA GLU A 13 4.81 30.83 -41.19
C GLU A 13 5.28 31.15 -39.77
N ILE A 14 5.41 32.43 -39.43
CA ILE A 14 5.79 32.86 -38.08
C ILE A 14 4.73 32.43 -37.07
N LEU A 15 3.45 32.61 -37.40
CA LEU A 15 2.35 32.24 -36.52
C LEU A 15 2.28 30.73 -36.29
N LEU A 16 2.42 29.93 -37.35
CA LEU A 16 2.42 28.47 -37.26
C LEU A 16 3.63 27.98 -36.45
N GLY A 17 4.82 28.52 -36.69
CA GLY A 17 6.01 28.17 -35.91
C GLY A 17 5.88 28.51 -34.42
N LEU A 18 5.23 29.62 -34.09
CA LEU A 18 4.96 30.01 -32.70
C LEU A 18 3.91 29.09 -32.06
N LEU A 19 2.86 28.72 -32.81
CA LEU A 19 1.86 27.77 -32.33
C LEU A 19 2.44 26.37 -32.12
N ASP A 20 3.34 25.90 -32.97
CA ASP A 20 3.98 24.59 -32.80
C ASP A 20 4.87 24.52 -31.55
N VAL A 21 5.52 25.63 -31.19
CA VAL A 21 6.38 25.71 -29.99
C VAL A 21 5.56 25.87 -28.71
N TYR A 22 4.59 26.79 -28.69
CA TYR A 22 3.87 27.16 -27.46
C TYR A 22 2.54 26.44 -27.28
N ALA A 23 1.95 25.92 -28.36
CA ALA A 23 0.65 25.24 -28.36
C ALA A 23 0.66 23.99 -29.27
N PRO A 24 1.61 23.06 -29.10
CA PRO A 24 1.69 21.87 -29.95
C PRO A 24 0.40 21.06 -29.88
N VAL A 25 -0.07 20.60 -31.04
CA VAL A 25 -1.22 19.71 -31.13
C VAL A 25 -0.84 18.35 -30.56
N THR A 26 -1.25 18.09 -29.32
CA THR A 26 -0.98 16.81 -28.65
C THR A 26 -2.18 15.88 -28.79
N ILE A 27 -1.95 14.68 -29.32
CA ILE A 27 -2.95 13.62 -29.36
C ILE A 27 -3.05 13.02 -27.95
N VAL A 28 -4.03 13.44 -27.17
CA VAL A 28 -4.27 12.86 -25.85
C VAL A 28 -5.24 11.70 -25.96
N HIS A 29 -4.74 10.48 -25.79
CA HIS A 29 -5.54 9.26 -25.75
C HIS A 29 -6.52 9.31 -24.57
N LYS A 30 -7.82 9.51 -24.84
CA LYS A 30 -8.90 9.53 -23.81
C LYS A 30 -8.94 8.25 -22.96
N HIS A 31 -8.51 7.11 -23.51
CA HIS A 31 -8.51 5.82 -22.81
C HIS A 31 -7.43 5.68 -21.73
N SER A 32 -6.35 6.45 -21.81
CA SER A 32 -5.23 6.39 -20.85
C SER A 32 -5.58 6.98 -19.48
N ARG A 33 -6.59 7.87 -19.40
CA ARG A 33 -6.89 8.63 -18.17
C ARG A 33 -7.85 7.94 -17.19
N LYS A 34 -8.50 6.85 -17.60
CA LYS A 34 -9.42 6.14 -16.70
C LYS A 34 -8.62 5.14 -15.87
N HIS A 35 -8.33 5.51 -14.63
CA HIS A 35 -7.78 4.57 -13.67
C HIS A 35 -8.70 3.35 -13.54
N TYR A 36 -8.09 2.17 -13.51
CA TYR A 36 -8.79 0.92 -13.28
C TYR A 36 -9.50 0.98 -11.92
N ALA A 37 -10.83 1.03 -11.96
CA ALA A 37 -11.69 1.14 -10.77
C ALA A 37 -12.88 0.17 -10.86
N PRO A 38 -12.63 -1.14 -10.93
CA PRO A 38 -13.68 -2.16 -11.07
C PRO A 38 -14.64 -2.21 -9.87
N TRP A 39 -14.18 -1.80 -8.68
CA TRP A 39 -14.99 -1.69 -7.46
C TRP A 39 -16.05 -0.57 -7.53
N LEU A 40 -16.05 0.27 -8.57
CA LEU A 40 -17.02 1.35 -8.70
C LEU A 40 -18.33 0.82 -9.29
N THR A 41 -19.30 0.53 -8.43
CA THR A 41 -20.63 0.05 -8.85
C THR A 41 -21.54 1.18 -9.32
N SER A 42 -22.67 0.84 -9.95
CA SER A 42 -23.72 1.82 -10.32
C SER A 42 -24.23 2.59 -9.11
N ASN A 43 -24.42 1.90 -7.98
CA ASN A 43 -24.89 2.48 -6.73
C ASN A 43 -23.89 3.52 -6.19
N THR A 44 -22.59 3.20 -6.20
CA THR A 44 -21.56 4.15 -5.79
C THR A 44 -21.53 5.38 -6.70
N ARG A 45 -21.66 5.20 -8.02
CA ARG A 45 -21.75 6.33 -8.97
C ARG A 45 -22.97 7.20 -8.71
N TYR A 46 -24.11 6.60 -8.40
CA TYR A 46 -25.32 7.32 -8.05
C TYR A 46 -25.12 8.18 -6.79
N LEU A 47 -24.53 7.61 -5.73
CA LEU A 47 -24.20 8.34 -4.50
C LEU A 47 -23.20 9.49 -4.75
N MET A 48 -22.19 9.28 -5.59
CA MET A 48 -21.27 10.36 -6.00
C MET A 48 -22.02 11.49 -6.72
N GLY A 49 -22.98 11.15 -7.59
CA GLY A 49 -23.84 12.12 -8.26
C GLY A 49 -24.71 12.92 -7.28
N LEU A 50 -25.31 12.27 -6.29
CA LEU A 50 -26.08 12.94 -5.24
C LEU A 50 -25.22 13.91 -4.42
N ARG A 51 -24.01 13.48 -4.02
CA ARG A 51 -23.03 14.32 -3.33
C ARG A 51 -22.71 15.57 -4.17
N ASP A 52 -22.42 15.39 -5.45
CA ASP A 52 -22.03 16.48 -6.33
C ASP A 52 -23.18 17.44 -6.60
N LYS A 53 -24.42 16.93 -6.70
CA LYS A 53 -25.64 17.74 -6.78
C LYS A 53 -25.81 18.59 -5.51
N ALA A 54 -25.69 17.98 -4.33
CA ALA A 54 -25.79 18.70 -3.06
C ALA A 54 -24.71 19.79 -2.91
N PHE A 55 -23.50 19.55 -3.40
CA PHE A 55 -22.44 20.56 -3.41
C PHE A 55 -22.74 21.72 -4.36
N LYS A 56 -23.26 21.43 -5.56
CA LYS A 56 -23.70 22.47 -6.51
C LYS A 56 -24.84 23.31 -5.92
N ASP A 57 -25.79 22.68 -5.24
CA ASP A 57 -26.89 23.38 -4.59
C ASP A 57 -26.39 24.27 -3.44
N PHE A 58 -25.47 23.78 -2.62
CA PHE A 58 -24.81 24.60 -1.59
C PHE A 58 -24.08 25.80 -2.20
N LYS A 59 -23.32 25.62 -3.29
CA LYS A 59 -22.63 26.74 -3.96
C LYS A 59 -23.56 27.85 -4.48
N LYS A 60 -24.81 27.52 -4.80
CA LYS A 60 -25.80 28.49 -5.28
C LYS A 60 -26.43 29.30 -4.15
N THR A 61 -26.76 28.64 -3.04
CA THR A 61 -27.57 29.25 -1.97
C THR A 61 -26.75 29.62 -0.73
N SER A 62 -25.55 29.07 -0.55
CA SER A 62 -24.65 29.26 0.60
C SER A 62 -25.32 29.07 1.98
N SER A 63 -26.34 28.21 2.06
CA SER A 63 -27.08 27.92 3.29
C SER A 63 -26.36 26.88 4.16
N SER A 64 -26.35 27.11 5.47
CA SER A 64 -25.78 26.18 6.47
C SER A 64 -26.44 24.80 6.44
N ALA A 65 -27.76 24.73 6.23
CA ALA A 65 -28.48 23.45 6.14
C ALA A 65 -28.02 22.62 4.92
N LYS A 66 -27.83 23.27 3.76
CA LYS A 66 -27.32 22.61 2.54
C LYS A 66 -25.86 22.17 2.71
N TRP A 67 -25.06 22.92 3.46
CA TRP A 67 -23.70 22.53 3.82
C TRP A 67 -23.68 21.26 4.68
N LEU A 68 -24.53 21.19 5.70
CA LEU A 68 -24.64 20.00 6.56
C LEU A 68 -25.07 18.78 5.74
N TYR A 69 -26.07 18.93 4.88
CA TYR A 69 -26.54 17.87 4.00
C TYR A 69 -25.44 17.35 3.06
N TYR A 70 -24.69 18.26 2.43
CA TYR A 70 -23.53 17.87 1.61
C TYR A 70 -22.48 17.09 2.43
N LYS A 71 -22.16 17.54 3.65
CA LYS A 71 -21.19 16.84 4.52
C LYS A 71 -21.66 15.42 4.86
N GLN A 72 -22.94 15.23 5.16
CA GLN A 72 -23.53 13.92 5.40
C GLN A 72 -23.38 13.01 4.17
N LEU A 73 -23.74 13.50 2.98
CA LEU A 73 -23.59 12.75 1.73
C LEU A 73 -22.13 12.46 1.39
N ARG A 74 -21.20 13.39 1.63
CA ARG A 74 -19.76 13.17 1.43
C ARG A 74 -19.25 12.05 2.33
N ASN A 75 -19.63 12.05 3.61
CA ASN A 75 -19.23 11.02 4.56
C ASN A 75 -19.82 9.65 4.17
N LEU A 76 -21.11 9.60 3.85
CA LEU A 76 -21.77 8.38 3.37
C LEU A 76 -21.09 7.84 2.11
N CYS A 77 -20.87 8.69 1.09
CA CYS A 77 -20.21 8.31 -0.14
C CYS A 77 -18.80 7.76 0.12
N ASN A 78 -18.03 8.38 1.02
CA ASN A 78 -16.69 7.90 1.37
C ASN A 78 -16.74 6.53 2.05
N THR A 79 -17.67 6.33 2.99
CA THR A 79 -17.86 5.04 3.67
C THR A 79 -18.22 3.94 2.67
N VAL A 80 -19.18 4.20 1.78
CA VAL A 80 -19.59 3.24 0.75
C VAL A 80 -18.45 2.93 -0.21
N VAL A 81 -17.73 3.93 -0.71
CA VAL A 81 -16.57 3.70 -1.60
C VAL A 81 -15.51 2.82 -0.94
N LYS A 82 -15.24 3.03 0.36
CA LYS A 82 -14.29 2.19 1.11
C LYS A 82 -14.80 0.76 1.27
N ALA A 83 -16.08 0.59 1.60
CA ALA A 83 -16.70 -0.72 1.75
C ALA A 83 -16.69 -1.51 0.44
N GLU A 84 -17.07 -0.88 -0.68
CA GLU A 84 -17.09 -1.50 -2.02
C GLU A 84 -15.69 -1.88 -2.49
N LYS A 85 -14.69 -1.01 -2.28
CA LYS A 85 -13.28 -1.34 -2.55
C LYS A 85 -12.84 -2.60 -1.80
N ARG A 86 -13.13 -2.66 -0.49
CA ARG A 86 -12.79 -3.80 0.36
C ARG A 86 -13.50 -5.07 -0.12
N ALA A 87 -14.79 -4.98 -0.38
CA ALA A 87 -15.60 -6.11 -0.84
C ALA A 87 -15.07 -6.67 -2.18
N PHE A 88 -14.78 -5.79 -3.15
CA PHE A 88 -14.24 -6.19 -4.44
C PHE A 88 -12.90 -6.93 -4.30
N PHE A 89 -11.94 -6.37 -3.56
CA PHE A 89 -10.63 -7.01 -3.40
C PHE A 89 -10.73 -8.30 -2.58
N ASN A 90 -11.52 -8.33 -1.51
CA ASN A 90 -11.76 -9.54 -0.74
C ASN A 90 -12.32 -10.66 -1.62
N TYR A 91 -13.36 -10.36 -2.39
CA TYR A 91 -13.96 -11.31 -3.33
C TYR A 91 -12.95 -11.78 -4.38
N THR A 92 -12.19 -10.85 -4.96
CA THR A 92 -11.22 -11.17 -6.00
C THR A 92 -10.09 -12.07 -5.46
N PHE A 93 -9.61 -11.82 -4.24
CA PHE A 93 -8.50 -12.56 -3.65
C PHE A 93 -8.92 -13.93 -3.10
N GLN A 94 -10.16 -14.04 -2.60
CA GLN A 94 -10.70 -15.33 -2.15
C GLN A 94 -10.96 -16.29 -3.33
N ASN A 95 -11.37 -15.77 -4.49
CA ASN A 95 -11.80 -16.57 -5.63
C ASN A 95 -10.73 -16.69 -6.74
N SER A 96 -9.48 -16.28 -6.51
CA SER A 96 -8.46 -16.33 -7.56
C SER A 96 -7.08 -16.77 -7.07
N ASN A 97 -6.30 -17.33 -8.01
CA ASN A 97 -4.95 -17.79 -7.75
C ASN A 97 -4.00 -16.59 -7.57
N ALA A 98 -2.87 -16.79 -6.86
CA ALA A 98 -1.89 -15.74 -6.59
C ALA A 98 -1.44 -14.96 -7.84
N SER A 99 -1.26 -15.63 -8.98
CA SER A 99 -0.93 -14.98 -10.26
C SER A 99 -2.00 -13.97 -10.71
N HIS A 100 -3.27 -14.32 -10.56
CA HIS A 100 -4.39 -13.45 -10.90
C HIS A 100 -4.49 -12.27 -9.93
N MET A 101 -4.35 -12.53 -8.62
CA MET A 101 -4.27 -11.49 -7.59
C MET A 101 -3.19 -10.45 -7.93
N TRP A 102 -1.96 -10.87 -8.24
CA TRP A 102 -0.88 -9.96 -8.61
C TRP A 102 -1.16 -9.18 -9.89
N LYS A 103 -1.83 -9.78 -10.89
CA LYS A 103 -2.27 -9.06 -12.09
C LYS A 103 -3.29 -7.97 -11.75
N GLU A 104 -4.25 -8.25 -10.88
CA GLU A 104 -5.27 -7.28 -10.45
C GLU A 104 -4.67 -6.12 -9.65
N LEU A 105 -3.71 -6.40 -8.76
CA LEU A 105 -2.96 -5.36 -8.04
C LEU A 105 -2.13 -4.46 -8.98
N LYS A 106 -1.52 -5.06 -10.02
CA LYS A 106 -0.81 -4.31 -11.07
C LYS A 106 -1.75 -3.40 -11.85
N LYS A 107 -2.92 -3.91 -12.27
CA LYS A 107 -3.94 -3.10 -12.96
C LYS A 107 -4.45 -1.94 -12.10
N ALA A 108 -4.64 -2.17 -10.80
CA ALA A 108 -5.06 -1.16 -9.85
C ALA A 108 -3.95 -0.13 -9.52
N ASN A 109 -2.73 -0.32 -10.05
CA ASN A 109 -1.57 0.53 -9.79
C ASN A 109 -1.25 0.67 -8.28
N ILE A 110 -1.48 -0.40 -7.49
CA ILE A 110 -1.23 -0.45 -6.04
C ILE A 110 0.21 -0.93 -5.74
N TYR A 111 0.98 -1.27 -6.79
CA TYR A 111 2.36 -1.66 -6.65
C TYR A 111 3.28 -0.44 -6.79
N ASN A 112 4.19 -0.26 -5.85
CA ASN A 112 5.29 0.68 -6.02
C ASN A 112 6.43 -0.07 -6.72
N LYS A 113 6.86 0.41 -7.90
CA LYS A 113 8.19 0.07 -8.41
C LYS A 113 9.22 0.82 -7.57
N ILE A 114 9.40 0.40 -6.32
CA ILE A 114 10.57 0.84 -5.56
C ILE A 114 11.77 0.25 -6.32
N PRO A 115 12.76 1.06 -6.74
CA PRO A 115 13.98 0.48 -7.26
C PRO A 115 14.56 -0.42 -6.16
N ASN A 116 15.02 -1.62 -6.51
CA ASN A 116 15.66 -2.55 -5.58
C ASN A 116 17.04 -2.05 -5.08
N ASN A 117 17.22 -0.74 -4.98
CA ASN A 117 18.44 -0.13 -4.51
C ASN A 117 18.35 -0.07 -3.00
N ILE A 118 19.05 -0.99 -2.37
CA ILE A 118 19.39 -0.89 -0.96
C ILE A 118 20.19 0.43 -0.80
N PRO A 119 19.82 1.32 0.14
CA PRO A 119 20.59 2.53 0.42
C PRO A 119 22.07 2.20 0.64
N GLU A 120 22.99 3.02 0.13
CA GLU A 120 24.44 2.73 0.16
C GLU A 120 24.97 2.46 1.57
N HIS A 121 24.42 3.14 2.59
CA HIS A 121 24.77 2.96 4.00
C HIS A 121 24.29 1.62 4.62
N LEU A 122 23.45 0.86 3.91
CA LEU A 122 22.97 -0.47 4.31
C LEU A 122 23.60 -1.58 3.47
N HIS A 123 24.58 -1.27 2.63
CA HIS A 123 25.22 -2.25 1.76
C HIS A 123 26.21 -3.15 2.52
N ASN A 124 26.78 -2.66 3.62
CA ASN A 124 27.76 -3.40 4.42
C ASN A 124 27.10 -4.14 5.59
N VAL A 125 26.83 -5.44 5.39
CA VAL A 125 26.26 -6.33 6.42
C VAL A 125 27.12 -6.35 7.69
N ASN A 126 28.43 -6.24 7.56
CA ASN A 126 29.34 -6.29 8.70
C ASN A 126 29.23 -5.04 9.58
N GLU A 127 29.02 -3.86 8.99
CA GLU A 127 28.81 -2.62 9.74
C GLU A 127 27.48 -2.63 10.52
N MET A 128 26.44 -3.25 9.95
CA MET A 128 25.18 -3.45 10.68
C MET A 128 25.40 -4.38 11.88
N ASN A 129 26.08 -5.51 11.66
CA ASN A 129 26.36 -6.47 12.72
C ASN A 129 27.21 -5.84 13.84
N THR A 130 28.25 -5.07 13.51
CA THR A 130 29.08 -4.39 14.52
C THR A 130 28.29 -3.32 15.27
N TYR A 131 27.42 -2.57 14.59
CA TYR A 131 26.53 -1.63 15.27
C TYR A 131 25.67 -2.34 16.32
N PHE A 132 25.00 -3.44 15.96
CA PHE A 132 24.15 -4.19 16.91
C PHE A 132 24.95 -4.82 18.06
N LEU A 133 26.16 -5.33 17.79
CA LEU A 133 27.04 -5.86 18.83
C LEU A 133 27.50 -4.78 19.82
N ASN A 134 27.64 -3.54 19.35
CA ASN A 134 28.13 -2.42 20.16
C ASN A 134 27.02 -1.56 20.76
N SER A 135 25.79 -1.61 20.23
CA SER A 135 24.65 -0.81 20.70
C SER A 135 24.03 -1.37 21.98
N VAL A 136 24.26 -2.65 22.27
CA VAL A 136 23.80 -3.28 23.50
C VAL A 136 24.90 -3.09 24.56
N PRO A 137 24.63 -2.42 25.69
CA PRO A 137 25.60 -2.35 26.77
C PRO A 137 25.90 -3.78 27.22
N ARG A 138 27.18 -4.15 27.26
CA ARG A 138 27.60 -5.40 27.91
C ARG A 138 27.18 -5.30 29.37
N LEU A 139 26.09 -5.98 29.71
CA LEU A 139 25.72 -6.21 31.09
C LEU A 139 26.85 -7.02 31.70
N ALA A 140 27.49 -6.50 32.73
CA ALA A 140 28.42 -7.28 33.53
C ALA A 140 27.62 -8.45 34.10
N THR A 141 27.85 -9.65 33.59
CA THR A 141 27.29 -10.86 34.18
C THR A 141 27.87 -10.96 35.59
N SER A 142 27.04 -10.76 36.61
CA SER A 142 27.43 -11.00 38.00
C SER A 142 27.81 -12.46 38.14
N THR A 143 29.08 -12.72 38.47
CA THR A 143 29.64 -14.05 38.65
C THR A 143 28.80 -14.88 39.62
N GLU A 144 28.34 -14.24 40.71
CA GLU A 144 27.46 -14.82 41.72
C GLU A 144 26.13 -15.34 41.16
N LEU A 145 25.53 -14.62 40.19
CA LEU A 145 24.25 -15.00 39.60
C LEU A 145 24.42 -16.14 38.58
N ASN A 146 25.55 -16.14 37.85
CA ASN A 146 25.91 -17.25 36.97
C ASN A 146 26.21 -18.52 37.77
N GLU A 147 26.96 -18.42 38.86
CA GLU A 147 27.24 -19.53 39.79
C GLU A 147 25.94 -20.07 40.39
N PHE A 148 25.07 -19.18 40.89
CA PHE A 148 23.75 -19.55 41.39
C PHE A 148 22.91 -20.33 40.35
N TYR A 149 22.86 -19.87 39.09
CA TYR A 149 22.11 -20.57 38.05
C TYR A 149 22.73 -21.90 37.65
N VAL A 150 24.06 -22.03 37.64
CA VAL A 150 24.76 -23.29 37.38
C VAL A 150 24.50 -24.30 38.50
N GLU A 151 24.55 -23.86 39.76
CA GLU A 151 24.34 -24.71 40.93
C GLU A 151 22.86 -25.11 41.11
N ASN A 152 21.92 -24.26 40.69
CA ASN A 152 20.49 -24.52 40.75
C ASN A 152 19.91 -24.98 39.40
N MET A 153 20.74 -25.44 38.47
CA MET A 153 20.24 -26.11 37.26
C MET A 153 19.56 -27.41 37.65
N HIS A 154 18.25 -27.49 37.42
CA HIS A 154 17.51 -28.73 37.62
C HIS A 154 18.04 -29.76 36.60
N PRO A 155 18.57 -30.92 37.04
CA PRO A 155 19.13 -31.93 36.13
C PRO A 155 18.07 -32.54 35.20
N ASP A 156 16.79 -32.42 35.54
CA ASP A 156 15.67 -32.87 34.70
C ASP A 156 15.28 -31.86 33.60
N LEU A 157 15.85 -30.66 33.65
CA LEU A 157 15.73 -29.61 32.62
C LEU A 157 17.05 -29.45 31.86
N VAL A 158 17.86 -30.52 31.77
CA VAL A 158 18.96 -30.59 30.80
C VAL A 158 18.36 -30.26 29.45
N CYS A 159 18.70 -29.05 29.01
CA CYS A 159 18.58 -28.49 27.69
C CYS A 159 18.03 -29.52 26.71
N ILE A 160 16.72 -29.45 26.42
CA ILE A 160 16.24 -29.98 25.15
C ILE A 160 17.06 -29.20 24.13
N ILE A 161 18.11 -29.83 23.61
CA ILE A 161 18.99 -29.26 22.61
C ILE A 161 18.04 -28.73 21.55
N PHE A 162 18.07 -27.42 21.32
CA PHE A 162 17.22 -26.79 20.32
C PHE A 162 17.69 -27.31 18.96
N GLN A 163 17.11 -28.44 18.54
CA GLN A 163 17.45 -29.08 17.29
C GLN A 163 16.64 -28.37 16.20
N TYR A 164 17.36 -27.69 15.32
CA TYR A 164 16.78 -27.19 14.08
C TYR A 164 16.40 -28.40 13.23
N GLN A 165 15.11 -28.68 13.13
CA GLN A 165 14.60 -29.61 12.16
C GLN A 165 14.36 -28.83 10.86
N SER A 166 15.06 -29.19 9.79
CA SER A 166 14.78 -28.64 8.47
C SER A 166 13.42 -29.16 8.01
N ILE A 167 12.41 -28.30 8.07
CA ILE A 167 11.09 -28.60 7.53
C ILE A 167 11.16 -28.30 6.04
N ASP A 168 11.09 -29.34 5.21
CA ASP A 168 10.87 -29.16 3.78
C ASP A 168 9.54 -28.45 3.55
N GLU A 169 9.45 -27.73 2.43
CA GLU A 169 8.49 -26.66 2.16
C GLU A 169 7.08 -27.06 1.64
N PRO A 170 6.47 -28.28 1.79
CA PRO A 170 5.11 -28.49 1.29
C PRO A 170 4.00 -28.00 2.24
N TYR A 171 4.28 -27.66 3.51
CA TYR A 171 3.23 -27.39 4.51
C TYR A 171 2.97 -25.90 4.82
N LEU A 172 3.76 -24.96 4.30
CA LEU A 172 3.54 -23.52 4.53
C LEU A 172 2.49 -22.89 3.60
N ARG A 173 1.84 -23.70 2.75
CA ARG A 173 0.82 -23.25 1.82
C ARG A 173 -0.58 -23.72 2.23
N GLY A 174 -0.97 -23.39 3.45
CA GLY A 174 -2.32 -23.62 3.95
C GLY A 174 -2.45 -23.02 5.34
N ASP A 175 -3.20 -21.93 5.43
CA ASP A 175 -3.68 -21.30 6.67
C ASP A 175 -2.64 -20.55 7.53
N PHE A 176 -2.63 -19.23 7.37
CA PHE A 176 -2.18 -18.29 8.38
C PHE A 176 -3.13 -18.34 9.60
N HIS A 177 -3.04 -19.42 10.38
CA HIS A 177 -3.31 -19.35 11.81
C HIS A 177 -1.95 -19.24 12.51
N ILE A 178 -1.73 -18.08 13.10
CA ILE A 178 -0.62 -17.82 14.00
C ILE A 178 -0.63 -18.92 15.07
N ILE A 179 0.29 -19.89 14.97
CA ILE A 179 0.58 -20.80 16.08
C ILE A 179 1.44 -19.98 17.04
N PHE A 180 0.76 -19.20 17.87
CA PHE A 180 1.33 -18.75 19.14
C PHE A 180 1.74 -20.00 19.91
N ALA A 181 2.93 -19.93 20.49
CA ALA A 181 3.51 -20.93 21.38
C ALA A 181 2.44 -21.64 22.24
N ARG A 182 2.34 -22.97 22.13
CA ARG A 182 1.72 -23.77 23.18
C ARG A 182 2.69 -23.76 24.37
N TYR A 183 2.63 -22.70 25.17
CA TYR A 183 3.06 -22.74 26.55
C TYR A 183 2.07 -23.61 27.32
N THR A 184 2.47 -24.84 27.65
CA THR A 184 1.89 -25.53 28.80
C THR A 184 2.36 -24.81 30.05
N MET A 185 1.57 -23.81 30.49
CA MET A 185 1.56 -23.40 31.89
C MET A 185 1.12 -24.59 32.73
N MET A 186 2.06 -25.24 33.42
CA MET A 186 1.72 -26.03 34.61
C MET A 186 1.71 -25.06 35.79
N TYR A 187 0.53 -24.50 36.07
CA TYR A 187 0.19 -24.06 37.42
C TYR A 187 0.19 -25.30 38.32
N LEU A 188 1.15 -25.40 39.24
CA LEU A 188 1.02 -26.25 40.41
C LEU A 188 0.73 -25.36 41.61
N PHE A 189 -0.56 -25.31 41.96
CA PHE A 189 -1.02 -25.02 43.30
C PHE A 189 -0.59 -26.18 44.20
N LEU A 190 0.38 -25.93 45.08
CA LEU A 190 0.41 -26.28 46.52
C LEU A 190 1.76 -25.84 47.10
#